data_AF-A0A316QDF2-F1
#
_entry.id   AF-A0A316QDF2-F1
#
_cell.length_a   1.000
_cell.length_b   1.000
_cell.length_c   1.000
_cell.angle_alpha   90.00
_cell.angle_beta   90.00
_cell.angle_gamma   90.00
#
_symmetry.space_group_name_H-M   'P 1'
#
loop_
_entity.id
_entity.type
_entity.pdbx_description
1 polymer ?
#
loop_
_entity_poly.entity_id
_entity_poly.type
_entity_poly.pdbx_seq_one_letter_code
_entity_poly.pdbx_strand_id
1 'polypeptide(L)'
;MKENKLKSIEGQKIRRQYFNIFIFMELIISIFTVTPMLVINTLWGDSGTKLNSWSEIFTHIISVAIALMLPFAIISFFNRFLFGKTVCVLNEKGIHYPRGEKIRVRKWEDVDYIEYGIRMWPFFMTDNHKWCFARLIGKNFDDIIDYAPFMIGRKAKKYKPKLKIKLEKSGLKLVALAIAIPFGVSILGGIMGL
;
A
#
# COMPACT_ATOMS: atom_id res chain seq x y z
N MET A 1 -27.89 4.83 -4.25
CA MET A 1 -26.58 4.96 -3.56
C MET A 1 -26.68 4.20 -2.22
N LYS A 2 -26.11 2.99 -2.09
CA LYS A 2 -26.25 2.18 -0.85
C LYS A 2 -25.63 2.95 0.33
N GLU A 3 -26.44 3.34 1.31
CA GLU A 3 -25.99 4.02 2.52
C GLU A 3 -24.85 3.22 3.18
N ASN A 4 -23.74 3.90 3.48
CA ASN A 4 -22.66 3.30 4.26
C ASN A 4 -23.18 3.09 5.69
N LYS A 5 -23.80 1.93 5.96
CA LYS A 5 -24.31 1.54 7.29
C LYS A 5 -23.24 1.62 8.40
N LEU A 6 -21.95 1.62 8.04
CA LEU A 6 -20.82 1.82 8.96
C LEU A 6 -20.68 3.28 9.45
N LYS A 7 -21.31 4.27 8.80
CA LYS A 7 -21.20 5.69 9.20
C LYS A 7 -21.85 5.97 10.56
N SER A 8 -22.91 5.25 10.90
CA SER A 8 -23.67 5.40 12.15
C SER A 8 -23.05 4.64 13.32
N ILE A 9 -22.10 3.74 13.08
CA ILE A 9 -21.43 3.00 14.16
C ILE A 9 -20.39 3.92 14.81
N GLU A 10 -20.51 4.07 16.13
CA GLU A 10 -19.50 4.76 16.94
C GLU A 10 -18.20 3.95 17.03
N GLY A 11 -17.09 4.67 16.88
CA GLY A 11 -15.76 4.11 16.93
C GLY A 11 -14.79 4.70 15.92
N GLN A 12 -13.59 4.13 15.88
CA GLN A 12 -12.55 4.55 14.96
C GLN A 12 -12.84 4.02 13.56
N LYS A 13 -13.26 4.93 12.67
CA LYS A 13 -13.53 4.63 11.26
C LYS A 13 -12.22 4.36 10.51
N ILE A 14 -12.13 3.21 9.87
CA ILE A 14 -11.07 2.85 8.94
C ILE A 14 -11.64 3.05 7.54
N ARG A 15 -10.95 3.86 6.75
CA ARG A 15 -11.38 4.23 5.41
C ARG A 15 -10.46 3.59 4.37
N ARG A 16 -11.03 3.20 3.24
CA ARG A 16 -10.28 2.77 2.05
C ARG A 16 -9.34 3.88 1.62
N GLN A 17 -8.10 3.51 1.29
CA GLN A 17 -7.10 4.43 0.74
C GLN A 17 -7.08 4.29 -0.78
N TYR A 18 -7.98 5.00 -1.48
CA TYR A 18 -8.17 4.84 -2.93
C TYR A 18 -6.91 5.15 -3.72
N PHE A 19 -6.19 6.21 -3.31
CA PHE A 19 -5.07 6.75 -4.07
C PHE A 19 -3.75 6.04 -3.81
N ASN A 20 -3.69 5.17 -2.81
CA ASN A 20 -2.48 4.40 -2.53
C ASN A 20 -2.10 3.46 -3.69
N ILE A 21 -3.07 2.94 -4.45
CA ILE A 21 -2.75 2.11 -5.61
C ILE A 21 -2.00 2.92 -6.67
N PHE A 22 -2.37 4.18 -6.88
CA PHE A 22 -1.69 5.06 -7.84
C PHE A 22 -0.28 5.38 -7.36
N ILE A 23 -0.10 5.69 -6.07
CA ILE A 23 1.24 5.87 -5.48
C ILE A 23 2.12 4.63 -5.69
N PHE A 24 1.57 3.43 -5.46
CA PHE A 24 2.31 2.18 -5.69
C PHE A 24 2.63 1.95 -7.17
N MET A 25 1.68 2.20 -8.07
CA MET A 25 1.91 2.06 -9.51
C MET A 25 2.91 3.07 -10.04
N GLU A 26 2.84 4.32 -9.60
CA GLU A 26 3.81 5.36 -9.95
C GLU A 26 5.20 5.05 -9.41
N LEU A 27 5.31 4.51 -8.20
CA LEU A 27 6.60 4.06 -7.67
C LEU A 27 7.21 2.98 -8.58
N ILE A 28 6.40 2.02 -9.01
CA ILE A 28 6.83 0.96 -9.94
C ILE A 28 7.24 1.58 -11.27
N ILE A 29 6.39 2.39 -11.90
CA ILE A 29 6.70 3.05 -13.17
C ILE A 29 7.98 3.88 -13.05
N SER A 30 8.14 4.67 -11.99
CA SER A 30 9.35 5.45 -11.74
C SER A 30 10.60 4.57 -11.68
N ILE A 31 10.53 3.44 -10.96
CA ILE A 31 11.65 2.49 -10.83
C ILE A 31 11.97 1.78 -12.14
N PHE A 32 10.95 1.36 -12.90
CA PHE A 32 11.10 0.48 -14.06
C PHE A 32 11.20 1.19 -15.40
N THR A 33 10.77 2.45 -15.52
CA THR A 33 10.80 3.20 -16.78
C THR A 33 11.59 4.48 -16.68
N VAL A 34 11.34 5.32 -15.66
CA VAL A 34 11.99 6.63 -15.52
C VAL A 34 13.47 6.47 -15.18
N THR A 35 13.80 5.60 -14.22
CA THR A 35 15.20 5.33 -13.85
C THR A 35 16.01 4.77 -15.03
N PRO A 36 15.56 3.74 -15.77
CA PRO A 36 16.28 3.26 -16.94
C PRO A 36 16.36 4.28 -18.08
N MET A 37 15.29 5.04 -18.38
CA MET A 37 15.35 6.08 -19.41
C MET A 37 16.36 7.18 -19.07
N LEU A 38 16.42 7.61 -17.81
CA LEU A 38 17.41 8.58 -17.35
C LEU A 38 18.82 8.00 -17.52
N VAL A 39 19.08 6.78 -17.07
CA VAL A 39 20.37 6.10 -17.25
C VAL A 39 20.75 5.99 -18.73
N ILE A 40 19.82 5.57 -19.60
CA ILE A 40 20.01 5.47 -21.06
C ILE A 40 20.37 6.83 -21.65
N ASN A 41 19.63 7.89 -21.31
CA ASN A 41 19.90 9.23 -21.80
C ASN A 41 21.24 9.79 -21.31
N THR A 42 21.68 9.45 -20.09
CA THR A 42 22.99 9.86 -19.59
C THR A 42 24.14 9.09 -20.27
N LEU A 43 23.95 7.80 -20.57
CA LEU A 43 24.97 6.93 -21.16
C LEU A 43 25.08 7.06 -22.69
N TRP A 44 23.99 7.37 -23.38
CA TRP A 44 23.90 7.37 -24.85
C TRP A 44 23.43 8.70 -25.48
N GLY A 45 23.16 9.73 -24.68
CA GLY A 45 22.71 11.03 -25.20
C GLY A 45 23.86 11.92 -25.67
N ASP A 46 24.04 12.05 -26.99
CA ASP A 46 24.95 13.04 -27.59
C ASP A 46 24.44 14.50 -27.48
N SER A 47 23.21 14.71 -27.01
CA SER A 47 22.58 16.02 -26.96
C SER A 47 21.66 16.16 -25.74
N GLY A 48 22.07 16.93 -24.73
CA GLY A 48 21.10 17.71 -23.94
C GLY A 48 21.34 17.82 -22.44
N THR A 49 21.62 16.73 -21.73
CA THR A 49 21.79 16.77 -20.26
C THR A 49 22.76 15.70 -19.82
N LYS A 50 24.06 15.96 -19.92
CA LYS A 50 25.06 15.16 -19.19
C LYS A 50 24.84 15.41 -17.70
N LEU A 51 24.14 14.50 -17.04
CA LEU A 51 24.17 14.41 -15.57
C LEU A 51 25.59 13.92 -15.24
N ASN A 52 26.38 14.79 -14.62
CA ASN A 52 27.84 14.63 -14.55
C ASN A 52 28.26 13.70 -13.39
N SER A 53 27.32 13.24 -12.57
CA SER A 53 27.60 12.35 -11.46
C SER A 53 26.43 11.44 -11.11
N TRP A 54 26.73 10.25 -10.58
CA TRP A 54 25.74 9.34 -9.99
C TRP A 54 24.88 10.01 -8.90
N SER A 55 25.44 10.96 -8.16
CA SER A 55 24.70 11.77 -7.19
C SER A 55 23.66 12.69 -7.82
N GLU A 56 23.94 13.28 -8.99
CA GLU A 56 22.96 14.10 -9.72
C GLU A 56 21.83 13.23 -10.27
N ILE A 57 22.17 12.07 -10.86
CA ILE A 57 21.19 11.10 -11.36
C ILE A 57 20.26 10.64 -10.22
N PHE A 58 20.83 10.28 -9.07
CA PHE A 58 20.06 9.82 -7.92
C PHE A 58 19.15 10.92 -7.36
N THR A 59 19.67 12.14 -7.21
CA THR A 59 18.88 13.30 -6.79
C THR A 59 17.73 13.59 -7.75
N HIS A 60 17.96 13.47 -9.06
CA HIS A 60 16.94 13.72 -10.07
C HIS A 60 15.86 12.64 -10.08
N ILE A 61 16.24 11.35 -9.97
CA ILE A 61 15.29 10.24 -9.81
C ILE A 61 14.40 10.46 -8.59
N ILE A 62 14.99 10.79 -7.44
CA ILE A 62 14.24 11.08 -6.22
C ILE A 62 13.30 12.27 -6.43
N SER A 63 13.78 13.35 -7.05
CA SER A 63 13.00 14.57 -7.26
C SER A 63 11.79 14.31 -8.17
N VAL A 64 11.99 13.59 -9.27
CA VAL A 64 10.90 13.21 -10.19
C VAL A 64 9.92 12.27 -9.49
N ALA A 65 10.41 11.27 -8.75
CA ALA A 65 9.56 10.36 -8.00
C ALA A 65 8.72 11.11 -6.94
N ILE A 66 9.30 12.05 -6.21
CA ILE A 66 8.58 12.91 -5.25
C ILE A 66 7.55 13.77 -5.98
N ALA A 67 7.94 14.45 -7.07
CA ALA A 67 7.06 15.36 -7.80
C ALA A 67 5.82 14.63 -8.36
N LEU A 68 6.00 13.41 -8.87
CA LEU A 68 4.91 12.57 -9.37
C LEU A 68 4.03 12.03 -8.22
N MET A 69 4.63 11.52 -7.15
CA MET A 69 3.88 10.93 -6.04
C MET A 69 3.16 11.96 -5.16
N LEU A 70 3.66 13.20 -5.07
CA LEU A 70 3.18 14.20 -4.11
C LEU A 70 1.69 14.54 -4.27
N PRO A 71 1.16 14.82 -5.49
CA PRO A 71 -0.28 15.00 -5.69
C PRO A 71 -1.12 13.83 -5.18
N PHE A 72 -0.72 12.59 -5.48
CA PHE A 72 -1.45 11.41 -5.03
C PHE A 72 -1.33 11.17 -3.53
N ALA A 73 -0.18 11.50 -2.93
CA ALA A 73 0.02 11.46 -1.48
C ALA A 73 -0.91 12.45 -0.76
N ILE A 74 -1.02 13.68 -1.27
CA ILE A 74 -1.91 14.72 -0.74
C ILE A 74 -3.38 14.24 -0.85
N ILE A 75 -3.80 13.78 -2.02
CA ILE A 75 -5.17 13.31 -2.21
C ILE A 75 -5.43 12.04 -1.36
N SER A 76 -4.45 11.14 -1.21
CA SER A 76 -4.56 9.96 -0.33
C SER A 76 -4.72 10.36 1.14
N PHE A 77 -3.99 11.40 1.58
CA PHE A 77 -4.15 11.97 2.91
C PHE A 77 -5.58 12.47 3.10
N PHE A 78 -6.08 13.35 2.23
CA PHE A 78 -7.45 13.84 2.33
C PHE A 78 -8.50 12.73 2.25
N ASN A 79 -8.28 11.73 1.40
CA ASN A 79 -9.14 10.55 1.30
C ASN A 79 -9.20 9.78 2.62
N ARG A 80 -8.07 9.63 3.31
CA ARG A 80 -8.01 8.95 4.61
C ARG A 80 -8.76 9.68 5.72
N PHE A 81 -8.85 11.01 5.67
CA PHE A 81 -9.44 11.80 6.76
C PHE A 81 -10.87 12.26 6.46
N LEU A 82 -11.17 12.70 5.24
CA LEU A 82 -12.39 13.45 4.93
C LEU A 82 -13.45 12.62 4.21
N PHE A 83 -13.14 12.04 3.05
CA PHE A 83 -14.16 11.51 2.11
C PHE A 83 -14.01 10.03 1.74
N GLY A 84 -12.96 9.34 2.21
CA GLY A 84 -12.79 7.91 1.94
C GLY A 84 -13.95 7.07 2.48
N LYS A 85 -14.39 6.08 1.69
CA LYS A 85 -15.39 5.09 2.09
C LYS A 85 -14.90 4.31 3.31
N THR A 86 -15.70 4.27 4.37
CA THR A 86 -15.42 3.43 5.54
C THR A 86 -15.48 1.95 5.14
N VAL A 87 -14.42 1.21 5.42
CA VAL A 87 -14.31 -0.24 5.16
C VAL A 87 -14.53 -1.06 6.42
N CYS A 88 -14.16 -0.51 7.58
CA CYS A 88 -14.51 -1.09 8.88
C CYS A 88 -14.51 -0.02 9.97
N VAL A 89 -15.09 -0.33 11.12
CA VAL A 89 -15.07 0.50 12.34
C VAL A 89 -14.52 -0.33 13.47
N LEU A 90 -13.57 0.23 14.22
CA LEU A 90 -12.99 -0.38 15.41
C LEU A 90 -13.58 0.28 16.66
N ASN A 91 -14.08 -0.50 17.60
CA ASN A 91 -14.52 0.01 18.91
C ASN A 91 -14.29 -1.05 20.00
N GLU A 92 -14.72 -0.77 21.23
CA GLU A 92 -14.54 -1.68 22.37
C GLU A 92 -15.16 -3.06 22.14
N LYS A 93 -16.24 -3.15 21.36
CA LYS A 93 -16.90 -4.44 21.07
C LYS A 93 -16.11 -5.29 20.09
N GLY A 94 -15.32 -4.70 19.20
CA GLY A 94 -14.63 -5.45 18.15
C GLY A 94 -14.44 -4.69 16.83
N ILE A 95 -14.32 -5.47 15.75
CA ILE A 95 -14.19 -5.00 14.38
C ILE A 95 -15.53 -5.15 13.66
N HIS A 96 -16.11 -4.03 13.24
CA HIS A 96 -17.35 -3.96 12.47
C HIS A 96 -17.02 -3.78 11.00
N TYR A 97 -17.48 -4.67 10.13
CA TYR A 97 -17.20 -4.59 8.71
C TYR A 97 -18.39 -5.11 7.88
N PRO A 98 -18.55 -4.67 6.62
CA PRO A 98 -19.67 -5.05 5.80
C PRO A 98 -19.41 -6.44 5.19
N ARG A 99 -20.42 -7.32 5.21
CA ARG A 99 -20.41 -8.58 4.46
C ARG A 99 -21.75 -8.76 3.76
N GLY A 100 -21.76 -8.58 2.44
CA GLY A 100 -22.99 -8.44 1.68
C GLY A 100 -23.77 -7.21 2.13
N GLU A 101 -25.02 -7.40 2.54
CA GLU A 101 -25.91 -6.31 2.95
C GLU A 101 -25.95 -6.06 4.47
N LYS A 102 -25.30 -6.94 5.25
CA LYS A 102 -25.28 -6.90 6.71
C LYS A 102 -23.91 -6.42 7.20
N ILE A 103 -23.90 -5.79 8.38
CA ILE A 103 -22.68 -5.52 9.12
C ILE A 103 -22.40 -6.74 9.99
N ARG A 104 -21.19 -7.28 9.90
CA ARG A 104 -20.70 -8.28 10.84
C ARG A 104 -19.82 -7.62 11.89
N VAL A 105 -19.82 -8.21 13.08
CA VAL A 105 -18.98 -7.80 14.19
C VAL A 105 -18.15 -9.00 14.61
N ARG A 106 -16.83 -8.84 14.64
CA ARG A 106 -15.91 -9.80 15.26
C ARG A 106 -15.38 -9.21 16.54
N LYS A 107 -15.67 -9.88 17.66
CA LYS A 107 -15.22 -9.42 18.96
C LYS A 107 -13.72 -9.61 19.09
N TRP A 108 -13.08 -8.77 19.90
CA TRP A 108 -11.64 -8.84 20.11
C TRP A 108 -11.17 -10.16 20.71
N GLU A 109 -11.98 -10.77 21.58
CA GLU A 109 -11.72 -12.08 22.17
C GLU A 109 -11.51 -13.17 21.11
N ASP A 110 -12.30 -13.15 20.04
CA ASP A 110 -12.26 -14.18 19.00
C ASP A 110 -11.17 -13.96 17.94
N VAL A 111 -10.61 -12.75 17.84
CA VAL A 111 -9.60 -12.41 16.81
C VAL A 111 -8.20 -12.75 17.29
N ASP A 112 -7.60 -13.81 16.75
CA ASP A 112 -6.25 -14.25 17.12
C ASP A 112 -5.18 -13.34 16.50
N TYR A 113 -5.31 -13.05 15.21
CA TYR A 113 -4.39 -12.16 14.50
C TYR A 113 -5.04 -11.50 13.28
N ILE A 114 -4.41 -10.42 12.84
CA ILE A 114 -4.74 -9.74 11.59
C ILE A 114 -3.57 -9.94 10.62
N GLU A 115 -3.84 -10.49 9.46
CA GLU A 115 -2.89 -10.57 8.36
C GLU A 115 -3.24 -9.52 7.30
N TYR A 116 -2.27 -8.71 6.93
CA TYR A 116 -2.43 -7.70 5.89
C TYR A 116 -1.80 -8.18 4.59
N GLY A 117 -2.57 -8.13 3.50
CA GLY A 117 -2.13 -8.50 2.17
C GLY A 117 -2.14 -7.33 1.20
N ILE A 118 -1.12 -7.29 0.34
CA ILE A 118 -1.06 -6.44 -0.85
C ILE A 118 -0.89 -7.38 -2.04
N ARG A 119 -1.74 -7.22 -3.06
CA ARG A 119 -1.67 -7.97 -4.31
C ARG A 119 -1.44 -7.00 -5.45
N MET A 120 -0.49 -7.34 -6.30
CA MET A 120 -0.13 -6.55 -7.47
C MET A 120 -0.69 -7.14 -8.76
N TRP A 121 -0.61 -6.38 -9.84
CA TRP A 121 -0.97 -6.86 -11.15
C TRP A 121 0.03 -7.95 -11.60
N PRO A 122 -0.42 -9.05 -12.26
CA PRO A 122 -1.80 -9.40 -12.62
C PRO A 122 -2.56 -10.15 -11.52
N PHE A 123 -1.92 -10.50 -10.40
CA PHE A 123 -2.45 -11.38 -9.34
C PHE A 123 -3.73 -10.88 -8.63
N PHE A 124 -4.07 -9.58 -8.69
CA PHE A 124 -5.38 -9.11 -8.20
C PHE A 124 -6.52 -9.22 -9.24
N MET A 125 -6.24 -9.57 -10.50
CA MET A 125 -7.27 -9.85 -11.51
C MET A 125 -7.78 -11.30 -11.43
N THR A 126 -6.95 -12.22 -10.94
CA THR A 126 -7.26 -13.66 -10.87
C THR A 126 -8.04 -14.05 -9.63
N ASP A 127 -7.89 -13.31 -8.53
CA ASP A 127 -8.60 -13.57 -7.29
C ASP A 127 -9.70 -12.53 -7.05
N ASN A 128 -10.84 -12.97 -6.50
CA ASN A 128 -11.96 -12.10 -6.11
C ASN A 128 -11.58 -11.03 -5.04
N HIS A 129 -10.36 -11.08 -4.52
CA HIS A 129 -9.83 -10.15 -3.54
C HIS A 129 -9.17 -8.94 -4.20
N LYS A 130 -9.39 -7.78 -3.58
CA LYS A 130 -8.92 -6.50 -4.09
C LYS A 130 -7.43 -6.28 -3.76
N TRP A 131 -6.81 -5.31 -4.43
CA TRP A 131 -5.37 -5.01 -4.36
C TRP A 131 -4.78 -4.84 -2.94
N CYS A 132 -5.58 -4.50 -1.94
CA CYS A 132 -5.22 -4.58 -0.52
C CYS A 132 -6.39 -5.12 0.30
N PHE A 133 -6.07 -5.85 1.37
CA PHE A 133 -7.06 -6.41 2.28
C PHE A 133 -6.48 -6.69 3.66
N ALA A 134 -7.35 -6.83 4.65
CA ALA A 134 -7.01 -7.33 5.96
C ALA A 134 -7.81 -8.61 6.22
N ARG A 135 -7.10 -9.71 6.44
CA ARG A 135 -7.66 -11.00 6.80
C ARG A 135 -7.68 -11.11 8.32
N LEU A 136 -8.87 -11.22 8.87
CA LEU A 136 -9.13 -11.45 10.29
C LEU A 136 -9.19 -12.95 10.51
N ILE A 137 -8.27 -13.47 11.33
CA ILE A 137 -8.18 -14.91 11.59
C ILE A 137 -8.42 -15.14 13.08
N GLY A 138 -9.33 -16.06 13.36
CA GLY A 138 -9.61 -16.60 14.68
C GLY A 138 -9.83 -18.11 14.62
N LYS A 139 -10.00 -18.74 15.78
CA LYS A 139 -10.15 -20.20 15.91
C LYS A 139 -11.20 -20.82 14.98
N ASN A 140 -12.32 -20.13 14.74
CA ASN A 140 -13.47 -20.63 13.97
C ASN A 140 -13.88 -19.72 12.81
N PHE A 141 -13.04 -18.76 12.41
CA PHE A 141 -13.36 -17.91 11.27
C PHE A 141 -12.12 -17.39 10.56
N ASP A 142 -12.34 -17.11 9.28
CA ASP A 142 -11.39 -16.51 8.39
C ASP A 142 -12.16 -15.53 7.50
N ASP A 143 -12.08 -14.25 7.85
CA ASP A 143 -12.85 -13.22 7.20
C ASP A 143 -11.92 -12.18 6.56
N ILE A 144 -12.28 -11.74 5.36
CA ILE A 144 -11.49 -10.75 4.62
C ILE A 144 -12.23 -9.43 4.57
N ILE A 145 -11.54 -8.35 4.95
CA ILE A 145 -11.98 -6.98 4.79
C ILE A 145 -11.24 -6.40 3.58
N ASP A 146 -11.96 -6.31 2.46
CA ASP A 146 -11.41 -5.73 1.24
C ASP A 146 -11.10 -4.24 1.40
N TYR A 147 -10.01 -3.82 0.76
CA TYR A 147 -9.52 -2.44 0.76
C TYR A 147 -9.15 -1.88 2.14
N ALA A 148 -9.00 -2.73 3.14
CA ALA A 148 -8.50 -2.33 4.44
C ALA A 148 -7.04 -1.88 4.33
N PRO A 149 -6.68 -0.69 4.83
CA PRO A 149 -5.31 -0.22 4.83
C PRO A 149 -4.47 -0.95 5.89
N PHE A 150 -3.17 -1.07 5.67
CA PHE A 150 -2.24 -1.74 6.61
C PHE A 150 -2.32 -1.19 8.04
N MET A 151 -2.66 0.10 8.18
CA MET A 151 -2.81 0.81 9.45
C MET A 151 -3.90 0.22 10.36
N ILE A 152 -4.80 -0.62 9.83
CA ILE A 152 -5.84 -1.29 10.62
C ILE A 152 -5.25 -2.06 11.80
N GLY A 153 -4.15 -2.79 11.61
CA GLY A 153 -3.51 -3.57 12.67
C GLY A 153 -2.98 -2.66 13.79
N ARG A 154 -2.29 -1.58 13.45
CA ARG A 154 -1.79 -0.61 14.43
C ARG A 154 -2.93 0.04 15.23
N LYS A 155 -4.03 0.36 14.57
CA LYS A 155 -5.22 0.93 15.23
C LYS A 155 -5.95 -0.10 16.10
N ALA A 156 -6.02 -1.35 15.66
CA ALA A 156 -6.61 -2.46 16.43
C ALA A 156 -5.86 -2.72 17.74
N LYS A 157 -4.54 -2.48 17.78
CA LYS A 157 -3.75 -2.59 19.02
C LYS A 157 -4.18 -1.63 20.13
N LYS A 158 -4.91 -0.55 19.83
CA LYS A 158 -5.52 0.30 20.85
C LYS A 158 -6.50 -0.49 21.74
N TYR A 159 -7.24 -1.43 21.14
CA TYR A 159 -8.28 -2.21 21.80
C TYR A 159 -7.77 -3.60 22.25
N LYS A 160 -6.84 -4.20 21.49
CA LYS A 160 -6.19 -5.46 21.84
C LYS A 160 -4.66 -5.34 21.71
N PRO A 161 -3.94 -4.88 22.77
CA PRO A 161 -2.51 -4.57 22.68
C PRO A 161 -1.63 -5.75 22.24
N LYS A 162 -1.99 -6.97 22.66
CA LYS A 162 -1.27 -8.22 22.33
C LYS A 162 -1.69 -8.84 20.99
N LEU A 163 -2.50 -8.14 20.19
CA LEU A 163 -2.92 -8.63 18.88
C LEU A 163 -1.72 -8.79 17.95
N LYS A 164 -1.56 -10.00 17.40
CA LYS A 164 -0.53 -10.30 16.41
C LYS A 164 -0.92 -9.69 15.06
N ILE A 165 0.03 -9.05 14.40
CA ILE A 165 -0.13 -8.46 13.07
C ILE A 165 0.90 -9.13 12.16
N LYS A 166 0.45 -9.69 11.04
CA LYS A 166 1.31 -10.33 10.05
C LYS A 166 1.18 -9.62 8.70
N LEU A 167 2.23 -9.73 7.90
CA LEU A 167 2.23 -9.34 6.49
C LEU A 167 2.16 -10.62 5.64
N GLU A 168 1.30 -10.62 4.62
CA GLU A 168 1.25 -11.71 3.64
C GLU A 168 2.62 -11.84 2.93
N LYS A 169 3.11 -13.07 2.75
CA LYS A 169 4.43 -13.34 2.17
C LYS A 169 4.63 -12.74 0.77
N SER A 170 3.56 -12.66 -0.02
CA SER A 170 3.55 -12.03 -1.36
C SER A 170 3.90 -10.54 -1.29
N GLY A 171 3.32 -9.81 -0.33
CA GLY A 171 3.63 -8.41 -0.09
C GLY A 171 5.08 -8.18 0.34
N LEU A 172 5.67 -9.11 1.10
CA LEU A 172 7.07 -9.03 1.52
C LEU A 172 8.04 -9.15 0.32
N LYS A 173 7.77 -10.11 -0.59
CA LYS A 173 8.56 -10.29 -1.82
C LYS A 173 8.52 -9.05 -2.70
N LEU A 174 7.37 -8.39 -2.74
CA LEU A 174 7.15 -7.18 -3.55
C LEU A 174 7.96 -5.99 -3.05
N VAL A 175 7.95 -5.75 -1.73
CA VAL A 175 8.78 -4.72 -1.11
C VAL A 175 10.27 -5.01 -1.34
N ALA A 176 10.68 -6.27 -1.21
CA ALA A 176 12.05 -6.67 -1.48
C ALA A 176 12.44 -6.41 -2.95
N LEU A 177 11.56 -6.71 -3.91
CA LEU A 177 11.80 -6.47 -5.34
C LEU A 177 11.92 -4.98 -5.66
N ALA A 178 11.03 -4.15 -5.09
CA ALA A 178 11.04 -2.71 -5.28
C ALA A 178 12.31 -2.04 -4.72
N ILE A 179 12.93 -2.61 -3.67
CA ILE A 179 14.20 -2.12 -3.12
C ILE A 179 15.38 -2.67 -3.92
N ALA A 180 15.35 -3.96 -4.28
CA ALA A 180 16.47 -4.65 -4.92
C ALA A 180 16.76 -4.15 -6.34
N ILE A 181 15.73 -3.77 -7.11
CA ILE A 181 15.91 -3.37 -8.51
C ILE A 181 16.65 -2.02 -8.64
N PRO A 182 16.25 -0.93 -7.97
CA PRO A 182 17.03 0.30 -7.96
C PRO A 182 18.47 0.09 -7.48
N PHE A 183 18.65 -0.71 -6.42
CA PHE A 183 19.97 -0.99 -5.86
C PHE A 183 20.85 -1.80 -6.82
N GLY A 184 20.29 -2.81 -7.48
CA GLY A 184 20.98 -3.62 -8.48
C GLY A 184 21.38 -2.81 -9.72
N VAL A 185 20.52 -1.91 -10.18
CA VAL A 185 20.83 -0.99 -11.29
C VAL A 185 21.97 -0.04 -10.90
N SER A 186 21.95 0.53 -9.69
CA SER A 186 23.02 1.41 -9.20
C SER A 186 24.35 0.67 -9.02
N ILE A 187 24.34 -0.58 -8.54
CA ILE A 187 25.55 -1.39 -8.37
C ILE A 187 26.14 -1.77 -9.73
N LEU A 188 25.32 -2.21 -10.69
CA LEU A 188 25.78 -2.52 -12.04
C LEU A 188 26.34 -1.28 -12.75
N GLY A 189 25.70 -0.13 -12.59
CA GLY A 189 26.21 1.15 -13.10
C GLY A 189 27.56 1.55 -12.48
N GLY A 190 27.71 1.41 -11.16
CA GLY A 190 28.96 1.74 -10.47
C GLY A 190 30.11 0.76 -10.73
N ILE A 191 29.82 -0.55 -10.93
CA ILE A 191 30.83 -1.57 -11.24
C ILE A 191 31.32 -1.45 -12.68
N MET A 192 30.48 -1.01 -13.61
CA MET A 192 30.85 -0.85 -15.02
C MET A 192 31.76 0.35 -15.31
N GLY A 193 32.13 1.16 -14.30
CA GLY A 193 33.13 2.22 -14.47
C GLY A 193 32.74 3.25 -15.54
N LEU A 194 31.46 3.61 -15.58
CA LEU A 194 30.88 4.68 -16.41
C LEU A 194 30.43 5.84 -15.53
#